data_AF-A0A821SPC7-F1
#
_entry.id   AF-A0A821SPC7-F1
#
_cell.length_a   1.000
_cell.length_b   1.000
_cell.length_c   1.000
_cell.angle_alpha   90.00
_cell.angle_beta   90.00
_cell.angle_gamma   90.00
#
_symmetry.space_group_name_H-M   'P 1'
#
loop_
_entity.id
_entity.type
_entity.pdbx_description
1 polymer ?
#
loop_
_entity_poly.entity_id
_entity_poly.type
_entity_poly.pdbx_seq_one_letter_code
_entity_poly.pdbx_strand_id
1 'polypeptide(L)'
;MSVVLPWTKIYAVPYVDFISVGNKIPYEAESHKILEAINNAVRNAAAEAKIGFIDSVIPAFLGHEMYSADPYADGLDNLKNVFHPNQKGYEMIGKVVAAYIKLH
;
A
#
# COMPACT_ATOMS: atom_id res chain seq x y z
N MET A 1 -1.59 -29.26 2.74
CA MET A 1 -1.73 -27.86 2.25
C MET A 1 -2.86 -27.21 3.02
N SER A 2 -2.62 -26.03 3.61
CA SER A 2 -3.60 -25.27 4.39
C SER A 2 -4.48 -24.44 3.45
N VAL A 3 -5.81 -24.62 3.52
CA VAL A 3 -6.78 -23.96 2.64
C VAL A 3 -6.97 -22.49 3.05
N VAL A 4 -6.72 -21.56 2.12
CA VAL A 4 -7.03 -20.12 2.27
C VAL A 4 -8.55 -19.93 2.26
N LEU A 5 -9.08 -19.11 3.17
CA LEU A 5 -10.51 -18.81 3.24
C LEU A 5 -10.91 -17.99 1.98
N PRO A 6 -11.86 -18.47 1.15
CA PRO A 6 -12.11 -17.90 -0.17
C PRO A 6 -12.68 -16.47 -0.17
N TRP A 7 -13.29 -16.04 0.93
CA TRP A 7 -14.08 -14.80 0.98
C TRP A 7 -13.46 -13.66 1.77
N THR A 8 -12.36 -13.90 2.51
CA THR A 8 -11.69 -12.87 3.28
C THR A 8 -10.31 -12.62 2.68
N LYS A 9 -10.15 -11.44 2.10
CA LYS A 9 -8.90 -10.96 1.52
C LYS A 9 -8.61 -9.60 2.15
N ILE A 10 -7.38 -9.38 2.58
CA ILE A 10 -6.94 -8.09 3.09
C ILE A 10 -5.82 -7.56 2.22
N TYR A 11 -5.74 -6.24 2.12
CA TYR A 11 -4.55 -5.57 1.66
C TYR A 11 -4.14 -4.63 2.79
N ALA A 12 -2.87 -4.67 3.16
CA ALA A 12 -2.27 -3.48 3.72
C ALA A 12 -1.90 -2.60 2.54
N VAL A 13 -2.20 -1.32 2.63
CA VAL A 13 -1.39 -0.33 1.95
C VAL A 13 -0.29 -0.01 2.95
N PRO A 14 0.84 -0.72 2.96
CA PRO A 14 1.96 -0.24 3.72
C PRO A 14 2.36 1.09 3.08
N TYR A 15 2.22 2.17 3.84
CA TYR A 15 2.50 3.55 3.41
C TYR A 15 3.98 3.77 3.01
N VAL A 16 4.77 2.69 2.89
CA VAL A 16 6.22 2.64 2.58
C VAL A 16 6.52 3.47 1.33
N ASP A 17 5.71 3.34 0.28
CA ASP A 17 6.02 3.98 -1.00
C ASP A 17 5.35 5.34 -1.19
N PHE A 18 4.47 5.81 -0.31
CA PHE A 18 3.88 7.16 -0.50
C PHE A 18 4.88 8.27 -0.20
N ILE A 19 5.91 7.97 0.57
CA ILE A 19 6.86 8.95 1.10
C ILE A 19 8.11 9.02 0.21
N SER A 20 8.32 8.09 -0.73
CA SER A 20 9.59 8.01 -1.44
C SER A 20 9.74 9.12 -2.48
N VAL A 21 10.63 10.05 -2.20
CA VAL A 21 10.88 11.22 -3.04
C VAL A 21 12.38 11.44 -3.26
N GLY A 22 13.19 10.44 -2.90
CA GLY A 22 14.64 10.46 -3.00
C GLY A 22 15.32 11.11 -1.79
N ASN A 23 14.85 10.85 -0.58
CA ASN A 23 15.30 11.46 0.69
C ASN A 23 15.00 12.96 0.82
N LYS A 24 13.86 13.43 0.28
CA LYS A 24 13.42 14.83 0.47
C LYS A 24 12.61 15.03 1.75
N ILE A 25 12.27 13.95 2.46
CA ILE A 25 11.61 14.01 3.77
C ILE A 25 12.63 13.63 4.85
N PRO A 26 12.74 14.40 5.95
CA PRO A 26 13.58 14.01 7.08
C PRO A 26 13.20 12.61 7.57
N TYR A 27 14.20 11.75 7.77
CA TYR A 27 14.03 10.36 8.24
C TYR A 27 13.20 9.46 7.29
N GLU A 28 13.20 9.75 5.99
CA GLU A 28 12.53 8.93 4.95
C GLU A 28 12.98 7.46 4.98
N ALA A 29 14.29 7.21 5.08
CA ALA A 29 14.85 5.86 5.13
C ALA A 29 14.44 5.09 6.40
N GLU A 30 14.41 5.73 7.57
CA GLU A 30 13.93 5.15 8.82
C GLU A 30 12.42 4.87 8.75
N SER A 31 11.66 5.78 8.14
CA SER A 31 10.23 5.62 7.94
C SER A 31 9.94 4.41 7.05
N HIS A 32 10.67 4.23 5.95
CA HIS A 32 10.54 3.05 5.09
C HIS A 32 10.77 1.74 5.87
N LYS A 33 11.78 1.68 6.75
CA LYS A 33 12.05 0.48 7.58
C LYS A 33 10.87 0.15 8.50
N ILE A 34 10.29 1.15 9.16
CA ILE A 34 9.13 0.95 10.05
C ILE A 34 7.93 0.45 9.24
N LEU A 35 7.69 1.06 8.10
CA LEU A 35 6.55 0.74 7.25
C LEU A 35 6.70 -0.65 6.61
N GLU A 36 7.92 -1.07 6.27
CA GLU A 36 8.22 -2.43 5.81
C GLU A 36 7.96 -3.46 6.91
N ALA A 37 8.36 -3.16 8.16
CA ALA A 37 8.08 -4.02 9.31
C ALA A 37 6.56 -4.17 9.54
N ILE A 38 5.79 -3.09 9.42
CA ILE A 38 4.32 -3.13 9.52
C ILE A 38 3.73 -3.98 8.38
N ASN A 39 4.21 -3.82 7.14
CA ASN A 39 3.76 -4.63 6.02
C ASN A 39 3.96 -6.13 6.27
N ASN A 40 5.16 -6.49 6.72
CA ASN A 40 5.52 -7.87 7.02
C ASN A 40 4.66 -8.43 8.16
N ALA A 41 4.37 -7.63 9.19
CA ALA A 41 3.48 -8.03 10.27
C ALA A 41 2.05 -8.34 9.76
N VAL A 42 1.48 -7.49 8.90
CA VAL A 42 0.15 -7.74 8.32
C VAL A 42 0.15 -8.95 7.41
N ARG A 43 1.17 -9.11 6.57
CA ARG A 43 1.32 -10.27 5.68
C ARG A 43 1.40 -11.57 6.47
N ASN A 44 2.17 -11.59 7.56
CA ASN A 44 2.29 -12.75 8.45
C ASN A 44 0.96 -13.07 9.14
N ALA A 45 0.28 -12.06 9.68
CA ALA A 45 -1.04 -12.22 10.30
C ALA A 45 -2.08 -12.74 9.29
N ALA A 46 -2.04 -12.28 8.03
CA ALA A 46 -2.90 -12.78 6.96
C ALA A 46 -2.64 -14.27 6.69
N ALA A 47 -1.37 -14.67 6.61
CA ALA A 47 -0.99 -16.06 6.39
C ALA A 47 -1.44 -16.97 7.55
N GLU A 48 -1.23 -16.54 8.80
CA GLU A 48 -1.69 -17.26 10.00
C GLU A 48 -3.21 -17.43 10.03
N ALA A 49 -3.94 -16.37 9.68
CA ALA A 49 -5.39 -16.36 9.60
C ALA A 49 -5.94 -17.04 8.32
N LYS A 50 -5.07 -17.50 7.41
CA LYS A 50 -5.43 -18.07 6.11
C LYS A 50 -6.29 -17.10 5.26
N ILE A 51 -5.96 -15.83 5.34
CA ILE A 51 -6.56 -14.73 4.59
C ILE A 51 -5.64 -14.41 3.40
N GLY A 52 -6.22 -14.21 2.22
CA GLY A 52 -5.44 -13.80 1.05
C GLY A 52 -4.87 -12.39 1.24
N PHE A 53 -3.60 -12.18 0.90
CA PHE A 53 -2.94 -10.87 0.94
C PHE A 53 -2.68 -10.35 -0.48
N ILE A 54 -3.22 -9.18 -0.83
CA ILE A 54 -3.11 -8.61 -2.18
C ILE A 54 -1.81 -7.78 -2.28
N ASP A 55 -0.68 -8.45 -2.48
CA ASP A 55 0.64 -7.81 -2.49
C ASP A 55 0.85 -6.86 -3.68
N SER A 56 0.08 -7.04 -4.76
CA SER A 56 0.18 -6.25 -6.00
C SER A 56 -0.25 -4.80 -5.85
N VAL A 57 -0.86 -4.40 -4.73
CA VAL A 57 -1.24 -2.99 -4.48
C VAL A 57 -0.01 -2.13 -4.26
N ILE A 58 1.03 -2.65 -3.59
CA ILE A 58 2.25 -1.91 -3.25
C ILE A 58 2.98 -1.43 -4.52
N PRO A 59 3.40 -2.31 -5.45
CA PRO A 59 4.13 -1.88 -6.64
C PRO A 59 3.31 -0.96 -7.57
N ALA A 60 1.99 -0.86 -7.40
CA ALA A 60 1.16 0.04 -8.20
C ALA A 60 1.33 1.52 -7.85
N PHE A 61 2.00 1.84 -6.72
CA PHE A 61 2.29 3.20 -6.29
C PHE A 61 3.74 3.64 -6.54
N LEU A 62 4.61 2.73 -7.02
CA LEU A 62 5.97 3.08 -7.42
C LEU A 62 5.94 4.10 -8.59
N GLY A 63 6.67 5.20 -8.44
CA GLY A 63 6.66 6.33 -9.38
C GLY A 63 5.47 7.29 -9.24
N HIS A 64 4.54 7.00 -8.31
CA HIS A 64 3.35 7.79 -7.99
C HIS A 64 3.32 8.23 -6.53
N GLU A 65 4.50 8.40 -5.94
CA GLU A 65 4.68 8.82 -4.56
C GLU A 65 4.15 10.24 -4.33
N MET A 66 3.96 10.65 -3.08
CA MET A 66 3.30 11.89 -2.67
C MET A 66 3.89 13.17 -3.30
N TYR A 67 5.20 13.23 -3.57
CA TYR A 67 5.82 14.37 -4.28
C TYR A 67 6.39 14.00 -5.65
N SER A 68 5.88 12.94 -6.27
CA SER A 68 6.11 12.63 -7.68
C SER A 68 5.37 13.63 -8.59
N ALA A 69 5.63 13.56 -9.90
CA ALA A 69 4.91 14.38 -10.88
C ALA A 69 3.44 13.94 -11.08
N ASP A 70 3.08 12.73 -10.65
CA ASP A 70 1.73 12.17 -10.75
C ASP A 70 1.37 11.42 -9.45
N PRO A 71 1.13 12.16 -8.35
CA PRO A 71 0.98 11.55 -7.04
C PRO A 71 -0.35 10.83 -6.90
N TYR A 72 -0.31 9.64 -6.30
CA TYR A 72 -1.50 8.88 -5.88
C TYR A 72 -1.82 9.05 -4.40
N ALA A 73 -1.02 9.81 -3.66
CA ALA A 73 -1.25 10.17 -2.27
C ALA A 73 -1.35 11.69 -2.09
N ASP A 74 -2.12 12.13 -1.11
CA ASP A 74 -2.26 13.53 -0.71
C ASP A 74 -1.02 14.00 0.07
N GLY A 75 -0.58 15.23 -0.27
CA GLY A 75 0.58 15.90 0.32
C GLY A 75 0.35 16.49 1.71
N LEU A 76 1.40 17.12 2.26
CA LEU A 76 1.33 17.90 3.51
C LEU A 76 0.41 19.13 3.41
N ASP A 77 0.05 19.56 2.19
CA ASP A 77 -0.86 20.67 1.92
C ASP A 77 -2.33 20.31 2.22
N ASN A 78 -2.71 19.04 2.11
CA ASN A 78 -4.02 18.54 2.51
C ASN A 78 -3.97 17.96 3.94
N LEU A 79 -3.93 18.83 4.95
CA LEU A 79 -3.80 18.48 6.37
C LEU A 79 -4.84 17.47 6.90
N LYS A 80 -5.97 17.27 6.20
CA LYS A 80 -7.01 16.31 6.60
C LYS A 80 -6.71 14.88 6.14
N ASN A 81 -6.01 14.73 5.02
CA ASN A 81 -5.77 13.45 4.35
C ASN A 81 -4.29 13.20 4.07
N VAL A 82 -3.39 13.87 4.79
CA VAL A 82 -1.94 13.73 4.61
C VAL A 82 -1.57 12.24 4.58
N PHE A 83 -0.76 11.86 3.60
CA PHE A 83 -0.30 10.48 3.38
C PHE A 83 -1.40 9.50 2.95
N HIS A 84 -2.66 9.89 2.82
CA HIS A 84 -3.71 8.99 2.34
C HIS A 84 -3.71 8.94 0.81
N PRO A 85 -4.17 7.84 0.19
CA PRO A 85 -4.46 7.83 -1.23
C PRO A 85 -5.40 8.98 -1.58
N ASN A 86 -5.06 9.72 -2.64
CA ASN A 86 -5.99 10.67 -3.24
C ASN A 86 -6.95 9.91 -4.16
N GLN A 87 -7.78 10.63 -4.92
CA GLN A 87 -8.74 9.99 -5.82
C GLN A 87 -8.08 9.05 -6.85
N LYS A 88 -6.94 9.42 -7.43
CA LYS A 88 -6.20 8.56 -8.36
C LYS A 88 -5.67 7.31 -7.68
N GLY A 89 -5.16 7.45 -6.45
CA GLY A 89 -4.69 6.33 -5.65
C GLY A 89 -5.80 5.34 -5.32
N TYR A 90 -6.98 5.82 -4.90
CA TYR A 90 -8.14 4.95 -4.66
C TYR A 90 -8.61 4.24 -5.93
N GLU A 91 -8.63 4.92 -7.08
CA GLU A 91 -8.95 4.32 -8.37
C GLU A 91 -7.94 3.22 -8.75
N MET A 92 -6.65 3.44 -8.50
CA MET A 92 -5.60 2.45 -8.76
C MET A 92 -5.76 1.22 -7.85
N ILE A 93 -5.98 1.43 -6.54
CA ILE A 93 -6.27 0.34 -5.59
C ILE A 93 -7.47 -0.48 -6.10
N GLY A 94 -8.55 0.18 -6.48
CA GLY A 94 -9.75 -0.47 -7.02
C GLY A 94 -9.44 -1.33 -8.24
N LYS A 95 -8.63 -0.83 -9.19
CA LYS A 95 -8.21 -1.59 -10.38
C LYS A 95 -7.39 -2.82 -10.02
N VAL A 96 -6.40 -2.68 -9.14
CA VAL A 96 -5.53 -3.79 -8.72
C VAL A 96 -6.30 -4.86 -7.95
N VAL A 97 -7.15 -4.45 -7.02
CA VAL A 97 -7.99 -5.36 -6.24
C VAL A 97 -8.98 -6.10 -7.16
N ALA A 98 -9.64 -5.39 -8.08
CA ALA A 98 -10.55 -6.00 -9.03
C ALA A 98 -9.84 -7.01 -9.96
N ALA A 99 -8.62 -6.68 -10.43
CA ALA A 99 -7.81 -7.59 -11.23
C ALA A 99 -7.41 -8.85 -10.44
N TYR A 100 -6.98 -8.68 -9.19
CA TYR A 100 -6.63 -9.79 -8.31
C TYR A 100 -7.82 -10.75 -8.09
N ILE A 101 -9.01 -10.21 -7.83
CA ILE A 101 -10.25 -10.99 -7.63
C ILE A 101 -10.65 -11.74 -8.91
N LYS A 102 -10.49 -11.16 -10.10
CA LYS A 102 -10.82 -11.86 -11.36
C LYS A 102 -9.91 -13.06 -11.64
N LEU A 103 -8.68 -13.04 -11.13
CA LEU A 103 -7.68 -14.10 -11.33
C LEU A 103 -7.74 -15.20 -10.25
N HIS A 104 -8.46 -14.99 -9.14
CA HIS A 104 -8.51 -15.90 -7.97
C HIS A 104 -9.88 -15.96 -7.31
#